data_AF-A0A1H4AHD9-F1
#
_entry.id   AF-A0A1H4AHD9-F1
#
_cell.length_a   1.000
_cell.length_b   1.000
_cell.length_c   1.000
_cell.angle_alpha   90.00
_cell.angle_beta   90.00
_cell.angle_gamma   90.00
#
_symmetry.space_group_name_H-M   'P 1'
#
loop_
_entity.id
_entity.type
_entity.pdbx_description
1 polymer ?
#
loop_
_entity_poly.entity_id
_entity_poly.type
_entity_poly.pdbx_seq_one_letter_code
_entity_poly.pdbx_strand_id
1 'polypeptide(L)'
;MKRIIRQILGWGMMLTLPLMMTSCEEFFAWLDRPVTPTIQVLKAQVTMKVGESKPLRAYSQDHVVLLYSSENPAVATVDANGLITAVGAGTTKITIKAQGEDDYYRTEIFSENTTTVEVTVSKNDGSISFATANNVIKNYGDGAFTIPLTIVGDGTVIYTSSNTNVATVDANGNVNIIDGGTAIITATTADTDDYAYEKKTVEYTLKVYRTIDLSTLTSDFTAKDNYILTGTLAGSYKICIAANANVELKDATINGIGVNQWAGLTCLGNATITITGTNTIKTFFSDYPGIQAGPTGKTLTIDGTGSLTATGGHWAAGIGCANVDSPCGDITINGGTIKATTGLGAGIGSASANSSCGAITINGGTVDASASSDGVGIGCGESNSLCGNIIISGGIVKASSDGDGAGIGSGKKNSLCGNIIISGGTVDASSAGEGAGIGSGFQSAFGSITITSDITQVKATTNSNFAWPIGKGTMDTNSTGDIIIGGATVTSKSWDGTGQTGLTLTGAGTNTWKLN
;
A
#
# COMPACT_ATOMS: atom_id res chain seq x y z
N MET A 1 105.40 -53.59 46.23
CA MET A 1 104.51 -53.66 45.06
C MET A 1 103.03 -53.91 45.40
N LYS A 2 102.68 -54.91 46.23
CA LYS A 2 101.26 -55.26 46.53
C LYS A 2 100.39 -54.16 47.20
N ARG A 3 100.99 -53.24 47.95
CA ARG A 3 100.24 -52.19 48.70
C ARG A 3 99.83 -51.00 47.83
N ILE A 4 100.63 -50.66 46.82
CA ILE A 4 100.38 -49.55 45.89
C ILE A 4 99.33 -49.95 44.84
N ILE A 5 99.38 -51.19 44.33
CA ILE A 5 98.38 -51.69 43.37
C ILE A 5 96.97 -51.76 43.99
N ARG A 6 96.85 -52.12 45.29
CA ARG A 6 95.55 -52.10 46.00
C ARG A 6 94.99 -50.70 46.20
N GLN A 7 95.84 -49.69 46.44
CA GLN A 7 95.37 -48.31 46.58
C GLN A 7 94.99 -47.71 45.22
N ILE A 8 95.71 -48.02 44.14
CA ILE A 8 95.36 -47.57 42.79
C ILE A 8 94.05 -48.24 42.30
N LEU A 9 93.85 -49.54 42.56
CA LEU A 9 92.57 -50.21 42.23
C LEU A 9 91.40 -49.67 43.07
N GLY A 10 91.63 -49.37 44.35
CA GLY A 10 90.60 -48.83 45.25
C GLY A 10 90.18 -47.41 44.89
N TRP A 11 91.13 -46.55 44.50
CA TRP A 11 90.86 -45.18 44.07
C TRP A 11 90.26 -45.15 42.67
N GLY A 12 90.64 -46.09 41.79
CA GLY A 12 89.99 -46.30 40.49
C GLY A 12 88.51 -46.68 40.63
N MET A 13 88.16 -47.63 41.51
CA MET A 13 86.76 -48.01 41.76
C MET A 13 85.95 -46.93 42.47
N MET A 14 86.54 -46.16 43.40
CA MET A 14 85.84 -45.08 44.10
C MET A 14 85.59 -43.85 43.23
N LEU A 15 86.39 -43.60 42.19
CA LEU A 15 86.10 -42.55 41.20
C LEU A 15 85.08 -43.01 40.15
N THR A 16 85.02 -44.30 39.78
CA THR A 16 84.10 -44.76 38.73
C THR A 16 82.69 -45.06 39.23
N LEU A 17 82.49 -45.37 40.52
CA LEU A 17 81.16 -45.69 41.05
C LEU A 17 80.17 -44.49 41.04
N PRO A 18 80.57 -43.27 41.47
CA PRO A 18 79.71 -42.09 41.35
C PRO A 18 79.43 -41.73 39.89
N LEU A 19 80.42 -41.88 39.01
CA LEU A 19 80.30 -41.67 37.56
C LEU A 19 79.34 -42.67 36.90
N MET A 20 79.33 -43.93 37.35
CA MET A 20 78.34 -44.93 36.91
C MET A 20 76.95 -44.67 37.49
N MET A 21 76.83 -44.15 38.72
CA MET A 21 75.54 -43.81 39.32
C MET A 21 74.93 -42.55 38.71
N THR A 22 75.71 -41.52 38.37
CA THR A 22 75.22 -40.37 37.60
C THR A 22 74.86 -40.75 36.16
N SER A 23 75.60 -41.67 35.53
CA SER A 23 75.20 -42.21 34.22
C SER A 23 73.97 -43.12 34.31
N CYS A 24 73.76 -43.79 35.44
CA CYS A 24 72.55 -44.57 35.69
C CYS A 24 71.34 -43.65 35.94
N GLU A 25 71.48 -42.55 36.68
CA GLU A 25 70.40 -41.55 36.81
C GLU A 25 70.04 -40.95 35.45
N GLU A 26 71.02 -40.65 34.59
CA GLU A 26 70.74 -40.22 33.20
C GLU A 26 70.12 -41.33 32.34
N PHE A 27 70.51 -42.60 32.53
CA PHE A 27 69.98 -43.76 31.80
C PHE A 27 68.55 -44.12 32.24
N PHE A 28 68.25 -44.08 33.54
CA PHE A 28 66.89 -44.28 34.07
C PHE A 28 65.99 -43.07 33.76
N ALA A 29 66.52 -41.84 33.79
CA ALA A 29 65.79 -40.66 33.31
C ALA A 29 65.51 -40.70 31.80
N TRP A 30 66.34 -41.40 31.01
CA TRP A 30 66.08 -41.64 29.59
C TRP A 30 65.04 -42.74 29.35
N LEU A 31 65.03 -43.81 30.16
CA LEU A 31 63.99 -44.85 30.14
C LEU A 31 62.62 -44.36 30.64
N ASP A 32 62.60 -43.36 31.52
CA ASP A 32 61.37 -42.75 32.06
C ASP A 32 60.96 -41.45 31.35
N ARG A 33 61.56 -41.11 30.19
CA ARG A 33 61.18 -39.91 29.44
C ARG A 33 59.89 -40.19 28.66
N PRO A 34 58.75 -39.59 29.06
CA PRO A 34 57.51 -39.90 28.38
C PRO A 34 57.51 -39.27 26.99
N VAL A 35 57.16 -40.05 25.97
CA VAL A 35 56.98 -39.59 24.59
C VAL A 35 55.67 -38.82 24.52
N THR A 36 55.70 -37.58 24.03
CA THR A 36 54.46 -36.82 23.79
C THR A 36 53.82 -37.31 22.50
N PRO A 37 52.62 -37.91 22.55
CA PRO A 37 51.97 -38.45 21.37
C PRO A 37 51.59 -37.32 20.41
N THR A 38 51.72 -37.56 19.11
CA THR A 38 51.29 -36.62 18.08
C THR A 38 49.78 -36.67 17.89
N ILE A 39 49.11 -35.51 17.89
CA ILE A 39 47.68 -35.40 17.55
C ILE A 39 47.53 -34.41 16.41
N GLN A 40 46.85 -34.82 15.34
CA GLN A 40 46.50 -33.96 14.23
C GLN A 40 45.00 -33.98 13.99
N VAL A 41 44.39 -32.80 14.03
CA VAL A 41 42.97 -32.60 13.68
C VAL A 41 42.86 -32.00 12.29
N LEU A 42 41.93 -32.50 11.48
CA LEU A 42 41.77 -32.00 10.11
C LEU A 42 41.27 -30.54 10.07
N LYS A 43 40.42 -30.16 11.04
CA LYS A 43 39.89 -28.79 11.20
C LYS A 43 39.88 -28.40 12.67
N ALA A 44 40.33 -27.19 12.96
CA ALA A 44 40.30 -26.62 14.31
C ALA A 44 38.91 -26.03 14.69
N GLN A 45 38.03 -25.82 13.69
CA GLN A 45 36.68 -25.30 13.88
C GLN A 45 35.68 -26.10 13.03
N VAL A 46 34.51 -26.39 13.60
CA VAL A 46 33.40 -27.09 12.95
C VAL A 46 32.12 -26.31 13.14
N THR A 47 31.42 -25.99 12.04
CA THR A 47 30.11 -25.35 12.06
C THR A 47 29.01 -26.35 11.68
N MET A 48 27.91 -26.34 12.43
CA MET A 48 26.80 -27.28 12.31
C MET A 48 25.47 -26.59 12.58
N LYS A 49 24.39 -27.10 11.99
CA LYS A 49 23.04 -26.75 12.43
C LYS A 49 22.55 -27.72 13.51
N VAL A 50 21.62 -27.28 14.36
CA VAL A 50 21.03 -28.12 15.42
C VAL A 50 20.51 -29.44 14.81
N GLY A 51 20.86 -30.57 15.43
CA GLY A 51 20.49 -31.91 15.00
C GLY A 51 21.43 -32.55 13.96
N GLU A 52 22.35 -31.78 13.33
CA GLU A 52 23.34 -32.36 12.42
C GLU A 52 24.35 -33.24 13.19
N SER A 53 24.93 -34.23 12.51
CA SER A 53 26.08 -34.99 13.01
C SER A 53 27.22 -34.98 12.00
N LYS A 54 28.45 -34.74 12.45
CA LYS A 54 29.65 -34.70 11.60
C LYS A 54 30.80 -35.43 12.28
N PRO A 55 31.56 -36.27 11.56
CA PRO A 55 32.71 -36.95 12.13
C PRO A 55 33.86 -35.96 12.35
N LEU A 56 34.41 -35.96 13.56
CA LEU A 56 35.65 -35.28 13.89
C LEU A 56 36.84 -36.15 13.49
N ARG A 57 37.47 -35.81 12.37
CA ARG A 57 38.64 -36.56 11.88
C ARG A 57 39.89 -36.09 12.61
N ALA A 58 40.33 -36.92 13.56
CA ALA A 58 41.60 -36.79 14.26
C ALA A 58 42.48 -38.01 13.99
N TYR A 59 43.78 -37.79 13.88
CA TYR A 59 44.78 -38.80 13.61
C TYR A 59 45.87 -38.75 14.67
N SER A 60 46.37 -39.91 15.03
CA SER A 60 47.49 -40.11 15.94
C SER A 60 48.40 -41.20 15.39
N GLN A 61 49.61 -41.29 15.93
CA GLN A 61 50.54 -42.40 15.70
C GLN A 61 50.02 -43.73 16.28
N ASP A 62 50.62 -44.84 15.84
CA ASP A 62 50.29 -46.19 16.32
C ASP A 62 50.45 -46.33 17.85
N HIS A 63 49.66 -47.23 18.46
CA HIS A 63 49.63 -47.52 19.90
C HIS A 63 49.12 -46.36 20.80
N VAL A 64 48.34 -45.45 20.23
CA VAL A 64 47.71 -44.33 20.94
C VAL A 64 46.19 -44.37 20.72
N VAL A 65 45.44 -44.32 21.81
CA VAL A 65 43.98 -44.23 21.81
C VAL A 65 43.56 -42.76 21.92
N LEU A 66 42.54 -42.37 21.15
CA LEU A 66 41.93 -41.05 21.23
C LEU A 66 40.67 -41.09 22.10
N LEU A 67 40.65 -40.26 23.13
CA LEU A 67 39.51 -40.07 24.02
C LEU A 67 38.88 -38.71 23.75
N TYR A 68 37.57 -38.68 23.57
CA TYR A 68 36.81 -37.47 23.25
C TYR A 68 35.96 -37.05 24.44
N SER A 69 35.88 -35.76 24.69
CA SER A 69 34.97 -35.17 25.68
C SER A 69 34.46 -33.82 25.21
N SER A 70 33.21 -33.50 25.53
CA SER A 70 32.62 -32.19 25.26
C SER A 70 32.62 -31.33 26.51
N GLU A 71 33.03 -30.08 26.39
CA GLU A 71 32.97 -29.09 27.48
C GLU A 71 31.52 -28.72 27.83
N ASN A 72 30.65 -28.64 26.83
CA ASN A 72 29.22 -28.40 27.00
C ASN A 72 28.37 -29.36 26.14
N PRO A 73 27.98 -30.52 26.71
CA PRO A 73 27.11 -31.50 26.04
C PRO A 73 25.73 -30.97 25.63
N ALA A 74 25.25 -29.87 26.22
CA ALA A 74 23.98 -29.25 25.83
C ALA A 74 24.07 -28.50 24.48
N VAL A 75 25.29 -28.17 24.03
CA VAL A 75 25.54 -27.56 22.71
C VAL A 75 25.92 -28.62 21.68
N ALA A 76 26.89 -29.49 22.01
CA ALA A 76 27.27 -30.61 21.15
C ALA A 76 27.83 -31.78 21.97
N THR A 77 27.48 -33.01 21.59
CA THR A 77 28.04 -34.25 22.14
C THR A 77 29.03 -34.87 21.16
N VAL A 78 29.88 -35.76 21.66
CA VAL A 78 30.82 -36.54 20.84
C VAL A 78 30.84 -37.98 21.34
N ASP A 79 30.78 -38.95 20.44
CA ASP A 79 30.85 -40.37 20.79
C ASP A 79 32.31 -40.88 20.85
N ALA A 80 32.48 -42.15 21.23
CA ALA A 80 33.80 -42.78 21.31
C ALA A 80 34.53 -42.89 19.95
N ASN A 81 33.80 -42.79 18.84
CA ASN A 81 34.35 -42.85 17.48
C ASN A 81 34.65 -41.44 16.92
N GLY A 82 34.44 -40.38 17.71
CA GLY A 82 34.63 -38.99 17.29
C GLY A 82 33.47 -38.44 16.44
N LEU A 83 32.29 -39.06 16.42
CA LEU A 83 31.11 -38.47 15.78
C LEU A 83 30.54 -37.37 16.68
N ILE A 84 30.57 -36.12 16.20
CA ILE A 84 29.96 -34.99 16.89
C ILE A 84 28.48 -34.91 16.50
N THR A 85 27.59 -34.74 17.48
CA THR A 85 26.17 -34.46 17.29
C THR A 85 25.82 -33.11 17.88
N ALA A 86 25.25 -32.22 17.07
CA ALA A 86 24.80 -30.90 17.51
C ALA A 86 23.48 -31.00 18.29
N VAL A 87 23.46 -30.52 19.52
CA VAL A 87 22.31 -30.62 20.44
C VAL A 87 21.56 -29.30 20.57
N GLY A 88 22.27 -28.17 20.68
CA GLY A 88 21.66 -26.86 20.89
C GLY A 88 22.54 -25.74 20.35
N ALA A 89 21.93 -24.60 20.00
CA ALA A 89 22.66 -23.47 19.43
C ALA A 89 23.64 -22.87 20.45
N GLY A 90 24.85 -22.55 20.00
CA GLY A 90 25.92 -22.03 20.84
C GLY A 90 27.30 -22.46 20.39
N THR A 91 28.28 -22.23 21.24
CA THR A 91 29.68 -22.61 21.01
C THR A 91 30.19 -23.48 22.14
N THR A 92 30.90 -24.55 21.81
CA THR A 92 31.52 -25.48 22.78
C THR A 92 32.85 -25.99 22.23
N LYS A 93 33.70 -26.53 23.11
CA LYS A 93 34.96 -27.18 22.70
C LYS A 93 34.87 -28.68 22.91
N ILE A 94 35.32 -29.42 21.90
CA ILE A 94 35.58 -30.86 22.01
C ILE A 94 37.06 -31.04 22.31
N THR A 95 37.36 -31.65 23.45
CA THR A 95 38.73 -32.00 23.84
C THR A 95 39.02 -33.41 23.38
N ILE A 96 40.12 -33.55 22.65
CA ILE A 96 40.67 -34.82 22.18
C ILE A 96 41.94 -35.06 22.97
N LYS A 97 41.94 -36.12 23.78
CA LYS A 97 43.09 -36.55 24.56
C LYS A 97 43.68 -37.78 23.91
N ALA A 98 44.97 -37.72 23.58
CA ALA A 98 45.74 -38.88 23.16
C ALA A 98 46.41 -39.50 24.38
N GLN A 99 46.19 -40.81 24.55
CA GLN A 99 46.75 -41.60 25.64
C GLN A 99 47.35 -42.88 25.08
N GLY A 100 48.50 -43.29 25.59
CA GLY A 100 49.13 -44.56 25.22
C GLY A 100 48.24 -45.76 25.54
N GLU A 101 48.27 -46.77 24.68
CA GLU A 101 47.53 -48.02 24.86
C GLU A 101 48.23 -48.91 25.91
N ASP A 102 47.50 -49.39 26.92
CA ASP A 102 48.07 -50.05 28.12
C ASP A 102 48.57 -51.50 27.89
N ASP A 103 48.19 -52.14 26.77
CA ASP A 103 48.30 -53.60 26.59
C ASP A 103 49.35 -54.09 25.58
N TYR A 104 50.21 -53.23 25.03
CA TYR A 104 51.28 -53.66 24.12
C TYR A 104 52.65 -53.10 24.50
N TYR A 105 53.52 -53.99 24.99
CA TYR A 105 54.96 -53.83 25.25
C TYR A 105 55.40 -52.42 25.69
N ARG A 106 55.60 -52.25 27.01
CA ARG A 106 56.14 -51.06 27.70
C ARG A 106 57.58 -50.71 27.28
N THR A 107 57.81 -50.30 26.04
CA THR A 107 59.08 -49.68 25.62
C THR A 107 59.02 -48.16 25.65
N GLU A 108 57.83 -47.56 25.65
CA GLU A 108 57.63 -46.10 25.72
C GLU A 108 56.54 -45.77 26.75
N ILE A 109 56.81 -44.79 27.62
CA ILE A 109 55.78 -44.17 28.46
C ILE A 109 55.22 -43.02 27.63
N PHE A 110 53.91 -42.92 27.41
CA PHE A 110 53.34 -41.75 26.72
C PHE A 110 52.95 -40.66 27.72
N SER A 111 53.30 -39.40 27.44
CA SER A 111 52.72 -38.26 28.18
C SER A 111 51.33 -37.97 27.64
N GLU A 112 50.47 -37.33 28.42
CA GLU A 112 49.19 -36.87 27.89
C GLU A 112 49.43 -35.72 26.89
N ASN A 113 48.78 -35.78 25.74
CA ASN A 113 48.64 -34.65 24.84
C ASN A 113 47.15 -34.38 24.63
N THR A 114 46.76 -33.11 24.59
CA THR A 114 45.37 -32.70 24.40
C THR A 114 45.30 -31.62 23.34
N THR A 115 44.34 -31.75 22.43
CA THR A 115 43.97 -30.69 21.50
C THR A 115 42.49 -30.42 21.60
N THR A 116 42.07 -29.22 21.21
CA THR A 116 40.67 -28.80 21.28
C THR A 116 40.18 -28.37 19.91
N VAL A 117 38.95 -28.73 19.58
CA VAL A 117 38.26 -28.27 18.39
C VAL A 117 37.03 -27.48 18.81
N GLU A 118 36.90 -26.27 18.29
CA GLU A 118 35.74 -25.41 18.56
C GLU A 118 34.58 -25.83 17.65
N VAL A 119 33.43 -26.08 18.27
CA VAL A 119 32.19 -26.43 17.58
C VAL A 119 31.21 -25.28 17.77
N THR A 120 30.81 -24.67 16.66
CA THR A 120 29.76 -23.66 16.61
C THR A 120 28.50 -24.28 16.03
N VAL A 121 27.43 -24.26 16.80
CA VAL A 121 26.11 -24.73 16.39
C VAL A 121 25.19 -23.53 16.17
N SER A 122 24.68 -23.38 14.96
CA SER A 122 23.66 -22.38 14.61
C SER A 122 22.26 -23.01 14.59
N LYS A 123 21.23 -22.19 14.79
CA LYS A 123 19.84 -22.61 14.62
C LYS A 123 19.55 -23.01 13.17
N ASN A 124 18.52 -23.82 12.97
CA ASN A 124 17.90 -24.10 11.68
C ASN A 124 17.11 -22.89 11.17
N ASP A 125 16.88 -22.83 9.85
CA ASP A 125 16.17 -21.72 9.24
C ASP A 125 14.67 -22.02 9.31
N GLY A 126 13.92 -21.14 9.97
CA GLY A 126 12.47 -21.22 10.11
C GLY A 126 11.75 -20.22 9.22
N SER A 127 10.51 -20.51 8.85
CA SER A 127 9.64 -19.54 8.15
C SER A 127 8.16 -19.88 8.30
N ILE A 128 7.30 -18.87 8.15
CA ILE A 128 5.86 -19.06 7.95
C ILE A 128 5.39 -18.40 6.65
N SER A 129 4.39 -18.99 5.98
CA SER A 129 3.82 -18.47 4.74
C SER A 129 2.38 -18.93 4.50
N PHE A 130 1.52 -18.05 4.00
CA PHE A 130 0.17 -18.41 3.51
C PHE A 130 0.23 -18.98 2.08
N ALA A 131 -0.71 -19.87 1.75
CA ALA A 131 -0.80 -20.51 0.43
C ALA A 131 -1.42 -19.64 -0.68
N THR A 132 -2.10 -18.52 -0.35
CA THR A 132 -2.87 -17.69 -1.30
C THR A 132 -2.31 -16.28 -1.43
N ALA A 133 -2.60 -15.64 -2.57
CA ALA A 133 -2.29 -14.24 -2.85
C ALA A 133 -2.84 -13.29 -1.76
N ASN A 134 -2.17 -12.15 -1.60
CA ASN A 134 -2.36 -11.16 -0.52
C ASN A 134 -3.79 -10.63 -0.31
N ASN A 135 -4.76 -10.98 -1.17
CA ASN A 135 -6.15 -10.52 -1.11
C ASN A 135 -7.13 -11.70 -1.17
N VAL A 136 -7.92 -11.88 -0.12
CA VAL A 136 -9.04 -12.83 -0.03
C VAL A 136 -10.34 -12.04 -0.12
N ILE A 137 -11.24 -12.46 -1.01
CA ILE A 137 -12.56 -11.83 -1.21
C ILE A 137 -13.65 -12.79 -0.74
N LYS A 138 -14.55 -12.31 0.11
CA LYS A 138 -15.70 -13.04 0.65
C LYS A 138 -16.95 -12.16 0.61
N ASN A 139 -18.11 -12.79 0.76
CA ASN A 139 -19.37 -12.07 0.95
C ASN A 139 -19.88 -12.25 2.37
N TYR A 140 -20.60 -11.25 2.88
CA TYR A 140 -21.32 -11.37 4.14
C TYR A 140 -22.33 -12.53 4.04
N GLY A 141 -22.33 -13.41 5.04
CA GLY A 141 -23.11 -14.65 5.05
C GLY A 141 -22.35 -15.90 4.59
N ASP A 142 -21.15 -15.74 4.02
CA ASP A 142 -20.26 -16.87 3.79
C ASP A 142 -19.90 -17.54 5.13
N GLY A 143 -19.80 -18.87 5.13
CA GLY A 143 -19.33 -19.62 6.29
C GLY A 143 -17.89 -19.31 6.68
N ALA A 144 -17.54 -19.66 7.92
CA ALA A 144 -16.17 -19.55 8.41
C ALA A 144 -15.20 -20.36 7.53
N PHE A 145 -13.96 -19.88 7.43
CA PHE A 145 -12.95 -20.45 6.54
C PHE A 145 -11.54 -20.34 7.12
N THR A 146 -10.65 -21.21 6.65
CA THR A 146 -9.23 -21.18 7.00
C THR A 146 -8.40 -20.98 5.75
N ILE A 147 -7.35 -20.17 5.82
CA ILE A 147 -6.30 -20.13 4.79
C ILE A 147 -5.14 -21.01 5.27
N PRO A 148 -4.73 -22.04 4.52
CA PRO A 148 -3.61 -22.88 4.91
C PRO A 148 -2.34 -22.05 5.10
N LEU A 149 -1.74 -22.21 6.28
CA LEU A 149 -0.43 -21.68 6.63
C LEU A 149 0.59 -22.82 6.63
N THR A 150 1.67 -22.64 5.88
CA THR A 150 2.84 -23.52 5.97
C THR A 150 3.81 -22.94 7.00
N ILE A 151 4.29 -23.80 7.88
CA ILE A 151 5.38 -23.50 8.81
C ILE A 151 6.56 -24.44 8.55
N VAL A 152 7.76 -23.87 8.48
CA VAL A 152 9.03 -24.58 8.53
C VAL A 152 9.65 -24.28 9.89
N GLY A 153 9.77 -25.31 10.74
CA GLY A 153 10.24 -25.22 12.12
C GLY A 153 9.17 -25.61 13.15
N ASP A 154 9.44 -25.35 14.42
CA ASP A 154 8.68 -25.79 15.61
C ASP A 154 7.95 -24.64 16.35
N GLY A 155 8.05 -23.42 15.84
CA GLY A 155 7.42 -22.22 16.39
C GLY A 155 5.91 -22.33 16.49
N THR A 156 5.35 -21.77 17.56
CA THR A 156 3.90 -21.61 17.71
C THR A 156 3.44 -20.38 16.92
N VAL A 157 2.29 -20.51 16.23
CA VAL A 157 1.71 -19.42 15.44
C VAL A 157 0.57 -18.75 16.20
N ILE A 158 0.57 -17.42 16.21
CA ILE A 158 -0.48 -16.59 16.81
C ILE A 158 -1.15 -15.78 15.69
N TYR A 159 -2.48 -15.87 15.62
CA TYR A 159 -3.30 -15.14 14.66
C TYR A 159 -3.96 -13.91 15.31
N THR A 160 -4.06 -12.83 14.54
CA THR A 160 -4.77 -11.61 14.93
C THR A 160 -5.55 -11.04 13.75
N SER A 161 -6.60 -10.28 14.05
CA SER A 161 -7.37 -9.52 13.06
C SER A 161 -7.26 -8.03 13.37
N SER A 162 -6.95 -7.22 12.36
CA SER A 162 -6.91 -5.76 12.51
C SER A 162 -8.29 -5.13 12.74
N ASN A 163 -9.38 -5.85 12.43
CA ASN A 163 -10.74 -5.34 12.56
C ASN A 163 -11.75 -6.46 12.89
N THR A 164 -11.99 -6.64 14.19
CA THR A 164 -12.92 -7.66 14.71
C THR A 164 -14.39 -7.39 14.41
N ASN A 165 -14.76 -6.17 14.01
CA ASN A 165 -16.12 -5.87 13.56
C ASN A 165 -16.40 -6.41 12.15
N VAL A 166 -15.36 -6.73 11.38
CA VAL A 166 -15.44 -7.32 10.04
C VAL A 166 -15.20 -8.82 10.11
N ALA A 167 -14.12 -9.25 10.76
CA ALA A 167 -13.81 -10.66 10.93
C ALA A 167 -12.99 -10.94 12.19
N THR A 168 -13.27 -12.06 12.85
CA THR A 168 -12.47 -12.60 13.95
C THR A 168 -11.69 -13.82 13.49
N VAL A 169 -10.53 -14.09 14.09
CA VAL A 169 -9.72 -15.28 13.81
C VAL A 169 -9.43 -16.00 15.13
N ASP A 170 -9.53 -17.32 15.15
CA ASP A 170 -9.22 -18.14 16.31
C ASP A 170 -7.75 -18.63 16.33
N ALA A 171 -7.37 -19.37 17.37
CA ALA A 171 -6.02 -19.91 17.52
C ALA A 171 -5.62 -20.92 16.43
N ASN A 172 -6.59 -21.52 15.73
CA ASN A 172 -6.36 -22.47 14.65
C ASN A 172 -6.32 -21.78 13.28
N GLY A 173 -6.47 -20.45 13.23
CA GLY A 173 -6.53 -19.69 11.98
C GLY A 173 -7.89 -19.74 11.29
N ASN A 174 -8.95 -20.17 11.98
CA ASN A 174 -10.30 -20.14 11.44
C ASN A 174 -10.89 -18.74 11.54
N VAL A 175 -11.27 -18.19 10.39
CA VAL A 175 -11.77 -16.83 10.25
C VAL A 175 -13.29 -16.85 10.17
N ASN A 176 -13.94 -16.18 11.11
CA ASN A 176 -15.38 -15.97 11.13
C ASN A 176 -15.73 -14.56 10.65
N ILE A 177 -16.66 -14.48 9.70
CA ILE A 177 -17.11 -13.21 9.12
C ILE A 177 -18.22 -12.62 9.98
N ILE A 178 -18.10 -11.33 10.31
CA ILE A 178 -19.02 -10.59 11.19
C ILE A 178 -19.83 -9.54 10.43
N ASP A 179 -19.19 -8.79 9.53
CA ASP A 179 -19.83 -7.74 8.75
C ASP A 179 -19.04 -7.47 7.45
N GLY A 180 -19.59 -6.66 6.55
CA GLY A 180 -18.86 -6.11 5.40
C GLY A 180 -17.77 -5.14 5.84
N GLY A 181 -16.65 -5.12 5.09
CA GLY A 181 -15.51 -4.24 5.34
C GLY A 181 -14.18 -4.90 5.00
N THR A 182 -13.11 -4.28 5.46
CA THR A 182 -11.73 -4.75 5.25
C THR A 182 -11.09 -5.10 6.60
N ALA A 183 -10.41 -6.24 6.65
CA ALA A 183 -9.58 -6.67 7.78
C ALA A 183 -8.25 -7.25 7.28
N ILE A 184 -7.17 -7.03 8.01
CA ILE A 184 -5.88 -7.70 7.79
C ILE A 184 -5.79 -8.83 8.81
N ILE A 185 -5.59 -10.06 8.33
CA ILE A 185 -5.35 -11.21 9.18
C ILE A 185 -3.85 -11.47 9.20
N THR A 186 -3.26 -11.40 10.40
CA THR A 186 -1.82 -11.51 10.60
C THR A 186 -1.51 -12.77 11.39
N ALA A 187 -0.59 -13.59 10.88
CA ALA A 187 0.01 -14.71 11.59
C ALA A 187 1.44 -14.35 12.00
N THR A 188 1.78 -14.63 13.26
CA THR A 188 3.10 -14.33 13.83
C THR A 188 3.70 -15.54 14.52
N THR A 189 5.02 -15.65 14.49
CA THR A 189 5.80 -16.62 15.25
C THR A 189 7.09 -16.00 15.79
N ALA A 190 7.81 -16.72 16.64
CA ALA A 190 9.05 -16.28 17.27
C ALA A 190 10.16 -17.31 17.08
N ASP A 191 11.41 -16.90 17.28
CA ASP A 191 12.54 -17.83 17.31
C ASP A 191 12.38 -18.82 18.46
N THR A 192 12.71 -20.07 18.20
CA THR A 192 12.78 -21.14 19.20
C THR A 192 14.23 -21.46 19.49
N ASP A 193 14.51 -22.44 20.35
CA ASP A 193 15.89 -22.87 20.63
C ASP A 193 16.56 -23.45 19.39
N ASP A 194 15.79 -24.14 18.55
CA ASP A 194 16.28 -24.89 17.39
C ASP A 194 16.16 -24.12 16.08
N TYR A 195 15.24 -23.16 15.97
CA TYR A 195 14.97 -22.42 14.73
C TYR A 195 15.08 -20.90 14.90
N ALA A 196 15.75 -20.27 13.93
CA ALA A 196 15.72 -18.84 13.70
C ALA A 196 14.79 -18.55 12.52
N TYR A 197 13.69 -17.85 12.77
CA TYR A 197 12.67 -17.57 11.76
C TYR A 197 13.03 -16.35 10.94
N GLU A 198 13.34 -16.53 9.66
CA GLU A 198 13.63 -15.41 8.75
C GLU A 198 12.37 -14.57 8.48
N LYS A 199 11.23 -15.25 8.29
CA LYS A 199 9.92 -14.62 8.10
C LYS A 199 9.01 -14.94 9.29
N LYS A 200 8.94 -14.01 10.24
CA LYS A 200 8.18 -14.13 11.50
C LYS A 200 6.73 -13.66 11.42
N THR A 201 6.43 -12.84 10.42
CA THR A 201 5.12 -12.22 10.24
C THR A 201 4.67 -12.35 8.80
N VAL A 202 3.46 -12.87 8.61
CA VAL A 202 2.78 -12.89 7.32
C VAL A 202 1.35 -12.42 7.50
N GLU A 203 0.83 -11.78 6.47
CA GLU A 203 -0.52 -11.24 6.50
C GLU A 203 -1.20 -11.37 5.15
N TYR A 204 -2.52 -11.36 5.16
CA TYR A 204 -3.33 -11.16 3.97
C TYR A 204 -4.47 -10.20 4.28
N THR A 205 -4.92 -9.47 3.25
CA THR A 205 -6.08 -8.60 3.32
C THR A 205 -7.33 -9.42 3.01
N LEU A 206 -8.30 -9.38 3.91
CA LEU A 206 -9.65 -9.90 3.71
C LEU A 206 -10.59 -8.75 3.39
N LYS A 207 -11.24 -8.81 2.22
CA LYS A 207 -12.35 -7.94 1.83
C LYS A 207 -13.66 -8.72 1.89
N VAL A 208 -14.57 -8.26 2.73
CA VAL A 208 -15.92 -8.81 2.85
C VAL A 208 -16.91 -7.83 2.23
N TYR A 209 -17.61 -8.24 1.17
CA TYR A 209 -18.65 -7.43 0.56
C TYR A 209 -20.01 -7.69 1.23
N ARG A 210 -20.75 -6.62 1.52
CA ARG A 210 -22.11 -6.72 2.05
C ARG A 210 -23.11 -5.98 1.18
N THR A 211 -24.02 -6.74 0.58
CA THR A 211 -25.12 -6.18 -0.22
C THR A 211 -26.23 -5.65 0.68
N ILE A 212 -26.66 -4.43 0.41
CA ILE A 212 -27.75 -3.73 1.07
C ILE A 212 -28.79 -3.39 0.00
N ASP A 213 -29.98 -3.99 0.13
CA ASP A 213 -31.12 -3.66 -0.71
C ASP A 213 -31.84 -2.43 -0.13
N LEU A 214 -31.75 -1.32 -0.86
CA LEU A 214 -32.35 -0.03 -0.49
C LEU A 214 -33.87 -0.12 -0.34
N SER A 215 -34.54 -1.09 -0.98
CA SER A 215 -35.98 -1.27 -0.87
C SER A 215 -36.41 -1.81 0.50
N THR A 216 -35.49 -2.40 1.26
CA THR A 216 -35.74 -3.00 2.56
C THR A 216 -35.45 -2.06 3.74
N LEU A 217 -34.88 -0.88 3.48
CA LEU A 217 -34.53 0.09 4.52
C LEU A 217 -35.78 0.68 5.18
N THR A 218 -35.70 0.87 6.49
CA THR A 218 -36.79 1.43 7.33
C THR A 218 -36.38 2.70 8.08
N SER A 219 -35.14 3.14 7.93
CA SER A 219 -34.56 4.33 8.57
C SER A 219 -33.31 4.80 7.81
N ASP A 220 -32.77 5.95 8.22
CA ASP A 220 -31.49 6.48 7.72
C ASP A 220 -30.38 5.41 7.77
N PHE A 221 -29.51 5.44 6.77
CA PHE A 221 -28.50 4.42 6.58
C PHE A 221 -27.14 5.02 6.20
N THR A 222 -26.08 4.53 6.84
CA THR A 222 -24.70 4.88 6.49
C THR A 222 -23.97 3.65 5.98
N ALA A 223 -23.64 3.65 4.68
CA ALA A 223 -22.87 2.61 4.04
C ALA A 223 -21.41 2.65 4.51
N LYS A 224 -20.87 1.49 4.86
CA LYS A 224 -19.47 1.33 5.27
C LYS A 224 -18.62 0.81 4.11
N ASP A 225 -17.32 0.65 4.35
CA ASP A 225 -16.40 0.07 3.38
C ASP A 225 -16.87 -1.29 2.88
N ASN A 226 -16.69 -1.56 1.58
CA ASN A 226 -17.13 -2.75 0.87
C ASN A 226 -18.64 -3.04 0.91
N TYR A 227 -19.48 -2.02 1.17
CA TYR A 227 -20.92 -2.19 1.02
C TYR A 227 -21.33 -2.04 -0.45
N ILE A 228 -22.32 -2.81 -0.88
CA ILE A 228 -22.93 -2.74 -2.21
C ILE A 228 -24.37 -2.27 -2.01
N LEU A 229 -24.71 -1.07 -2.49
CA LEU A 229 -26.07 -0.56 -2.47
C LEU A 229 -26.77 -0.96 -3.77
N THR A 230 -27.98 -1.51 -3.66
CA THR A 230 -28.77 -1.97 -4.81
C THR A 230 -30.27 -1.71 -4.58
N GLY A 231 -31.07 -1.85 -5.63
CA GLY A 231 -32.51 -1.69 -5.56
C GLY A 231 -32.97 -0.23 -5.48
N THR A 232 -34.27 -0.02 -5.30
CA THR A 232 -34.88 1.32 -5.23
C THR A 232 -35.22 1.65 -3.78
N LEU A 233 -34.79 2.82 -3.30
CA LEU A 233 -35.08 3.29 -1.96
C LEU A 233 -36.59 3.43 -1.73
N ALA A 234 -37.14 2.69 -0.77
CA ALA A 234 -38.58 2.60 -0.53
C ALA A 234 -39.19 3.79 0.25
N GLY A 235 -38.36 4.66 0.82
CA GLY A 235 -38.79 5.80 1.64
C GLY A 235 -37.90 7.03 1.49
N SER A 236 -38.13 8.04 2.32
CA SER A 236 -37.26 9.22 2.41
C SER A 236 -36.28 9.09 3.58
N TYR A 237 -35.26 8.26 3.39
CA TYR A 237 -34.23 7.98 4.41
C TYR A 237 -32.87 8.50 4.02
N LYS A 238 -32.17 9.13 4.97
CA LYS A 238 -30.85 9.69 4.74
C LYS A 238 -29.83 8.62 4.42
N ILE A 239 -29.32 8.63 3.18
CA ILE A 239 -28.27 7.72 2.76
C ILE A 239 -26.92 8.45 2.79
N CYS A 240 -26.01 7.90 3.58
CA CYS A 240 -24.65 8.43 3.73
C CYS A 240 -23.61 7.36 3.36
N ILE A 241 -22.42 7.81 2.97
CA ILE A 241 -21.22 6.98 2.88
C ILE A 241 -20.27 7.40 4.02
N ALA A 242 -19.84 6.42 4.81
CA ALA A 242 -18.90 6.63 5.91
C ALA A 242 -17.55 7.18 5.40
N ALA A 243 -16.82 7.89 6.27
CA ALA A 243 -15.49 8.38 5.92
C ALA A 243 -14.52 7.22 5.61
N ASN A 244 -13.75 7.37 4.54
CA ASN A 244 -12.81 6.42 3.96
C ASN A 244 -13.43 5.10 3.48
N ALA A 245 -14.74 5.06 3.20
CA ALA A 245 -15.40 3.87 2.68
C ALA A 245 -15.35 3.81 1.14
N ASN A 246 -15.14 2.62 0.60
CA ASN A 246 -15.42 2.28 -0.79
C ASN A 246 -16.79 1.57 -0.88
N VAL A 247 -17.75 2.19 -1.55
CA VAL A 247 -19.12 1.70 -1.71
C VAL A 247 -19.40 1.46 -3.18
N GLU A 248 -19.95 0.29 -3.50
CA GLU A 248 -20.45 -0.01 -4.84
C GLU A 248 -21.91 0.44 -4.96
N LEU A 249 -22.24 1.17 -6.02
CA LEU A 249 -23.62 1.37 -6.46
C LEU A 249 -23.89 0.41 -7.62
N LYS A 250 -24.82 -0.53 -7.41
CA LYS A 250 -25.17 -1.57 -8.36
C LYS A 250 -26.67 -1.59 -8.59
N ASP A 251 -27.10 -1.02 -9.70
CA ASP A 251 -28.53 -0.88 -10.03
C ASP A 251 -29.31 -0.19 -8.91
N ALA A 252 -28.69 0.80 -8.27
CA ALA A 252 -29.22 1.54 -7.14
C ALA A 252 -30.01 2.76 -7.60
N THR A 253 -31.20 2.93 -7.04
CA THR A 253 -32.06 4.08 -7.31
C THR A 253 -32.45 4.78 -6.01
N ILE A 254 -31.94 6.00 -5.82
CA ILE A 254 -32.35 6.91 -4.75
C ILE A 254 -33.18 8.02 -5.39
N ASN A 255 -34.50 7.85 -5.37
CA ASN A 255 -35.44 8.81 -5.93
C ASN A 255 -35.89 9.79 -4.87
N GLY A 256 -35.11 10.86 -4.66
CA GLY A 256 -35.51 11.90 -3.73
C GLY A 256 -36.87 12.51 -4.10
N ILE A 257 -37.78 12.50 -3.12
CA ILE A 257 -39.18 12.94 -3.23
C ILE A 257 -39.56 13.80 -2.01
N GLY A 258 -39.27 15.11 -1.98
CA GLY A 258 -39.93 15.94 -0.97
C GLY A 258 -39.32 17.28 -0.58
N VAL A 259 -39.57 17.61 0.70
CA VAL A 259 -39.21 18.83 1.44
C VAL A 259 -38.02 18.60 2.39
N ASN A 260 -37.37 17.46 2.23
CA ASN A 260 -36.41 16.90 3.16
C ASN A 260 -35.02 17.46 2.85
N GLN A 261 -34.52 18.32 3.74
CA GLN A 261 -33.33 19.14 3.54
C GLN A 261 -32.01 18.33 3.62
N TRP A 262 -31.80 17.42 2.67
CA TRP A 262 -30.57 16.66 2.50
C TRP A 262 -30.40 16.15 1.06
N ALA A 263 -29.17 15.78 0.71
CA ALA A 263 -28.80 15.28 -0.61
C ALA A 263 -29.34 13.88 -0.87
N GLY A 264 -29.40 13.45 -2.13
CA GLY A 264 -29.73 12.06 -2.46
C GLY A 264 -28.76 11.08 -1.81
N LEU A 265 -27.46 11.40 -1.86
CA LEU A 265 -26.40 10.64 -1.21
C LEU A 265 -25.37 11.59 -0.61
N THR A 266 -24.96 11.36 0.65
CA THR A 266 -24.01 12.25 1.35
C THR A 266 -22.70 11.54 1.70
N CYS A 267 -21.56 12.10 1.29
CA CYS A 267 -20.25 11.61 1.71
C CYS A 267 -19.81 12.29 3.02
N LEU A 268 -19.51 11.50 4.06
CA LEU A 268 -19.13 12.05 5.38
C LEU A 268 -17.63 12.34 5.53
N GLY A 269 -16.82 11.97 4.54
CA GLY A 269 -15.38 12.15 4.52
C GLY A 269 -14.83 11.87 3.12
N ASN A 270 -13.61 11.32 3.04
CA ASN A 270 -13.18 10.72 1.78
C ASN A 270 -14.11 9.56 1.46
N ALA A 271 -14.55 9.43 0.22
CA ALA A 271 -15.44 8.36 -0.17
C ALA A 271 -15.11 7.93 -1.59
N THR A 272 -15.14 6.62 -1.84
CA THR A 272 -15.07 6.07 -3.19
C THR A 272 -16.42 5.46 -3.54
N ILE A 273 -16.98 5.86 -4.67
CA ILE A 273 -18.16 5.29 -5.26
C ILE A 273 -17.73 4.50 -6.49
N THR A 274 -17.85 3.18 -6.43
CA THR A 274 -17.65 2.31 -7.59
C THR A 274 -19.00 2.08 -8.26
N ILE A 275 -19.19 2.51 -9.51
CA ILE A 275 -20.46 2.35 -10.23
C ILE A 275 -20.45 1.11 -11.12
N THR A 276 -21.43 0.25 -10.91
CA THR A 276 -21.76 -0.91 -11.76
C THR A 276 -23.26 -0.89 -12.09
N GLY A 277 -23.65 -1.50 -13.21
CA GLY A 277 -25.05 -1.45 -13.65
C GLY A 277 -25.53 -0.02 -13.95
N THR A 278 -26.82 0.27 -13.73
CA THR A 278 -27.42 1.59 -13.98
C THR A 278 -27.96 2.21 -12.70
N ASN A 279 -27.38 3.34 -12.28
CA ASN A 279 -27.69 3.99 -11.01
C ASN A 279 -28.34 5.35 -11.22
N THR A 280 -29.29 5.70 -10.35
CA THR A 280 -29.95 7.00 -10.35
C THR A 280 -29.97 7.56 -8.93
N ILE A 281 -29.45 8.77 -8.74
CA ILE A 281 -29.47 9.48 -7.46
C ILE A 281 -30.05 10.86 -7.68
N LYS A 282 -31.16 11.13 -7.01
CA LYS A 282 -31.86 12.42 -7.04
C LYS A 282 -31.92 13.01 -5.64
N THR A 283 -31.71 14.32 -5.56
CA THR A 283 -31.85 15.08 -4.32
C THR A 283 -33.24 14.98 -3.69
N PHE A 284 -33.32 15.17 -2.37
CA PHE A 284 -34.57 15.28 -1.63
C PHE A 284 -35.07 16.72 -1.48
N PHE A 285 -34.28 17.73 -1.84
CA PHE A 285 -34.67 19.15 -1.73
C PHE A 285 -33.92 20.07 -2.71
N SER A 286 -34.52 21.22 -3.02
CA SER A 286 -34.04 22.13 -4.06
C SER A 286 -32.63 22.71 -3.77
N ASP A 287 -32.28 22.83 -2.50
CA ASP A 287 -30.99 23.36 -2.04
C ASP A 287 -29.92 22.30 -1.84
N TYR A 288 -30.20 21.02 -2.14
CA TYR A 288 -29.26 19.93 -1.93
C TYR A 288 -28.90 19.21 -3.22
N PRO A 289 -27.67 18.67 -3.32
CA PRO A 289 -27.22 18.02 -4.53
C PRO A 289 -27.79 16.61 -4.66
N GLY A 290 -27.66 16.03 -5.86
CA GLY A 290 -27.90 14.59 -6.03
C GLY A 290 -26.91 13.82 -5.18
N ILE A 291 -25.62 14.13 -5.34
CA ILE A 291 -24.54 13.59 -4.51
C ILE A 291 -23.78 14.75 -3.85
N GLN A 292 -23.82 14.78 -2.53
CA GLN A 292 -23.02 15.70 -1.72
C GLN A 292 -21.60 15.13 -1.58
N ALA A 293 -20.63 15.84 -2.16
CA ALA A 293 -19.21 15.55 -1.98
C ALA A 293 -18.81 15.72 -0.50
N GLY A 294 -17.69 15.12 -0.12
CA GLY A 294 -17.20 15.15 1.26
C GLY A 294 -16.99 16.58 1.79
N PRO A 295 -16.78 16.77 3.09
CA PRO A 295 -16.43 18.08 3.65
C PRO A 295 -15.16 18.66 3.04
N THR A 296 -14.91 19.96 3.22
CA THR A 296 -13.68 20.64 2.75
C THR A 296 -12.41 19.87 3.15
N GLY A 297 -11.50 19.69 2.20
CA GLY A 297 -10.26 18.93 2.38
C GLY A 297 -10.44 17.41 2.34
N LYS A 298 -11.59 16.91 1.88
CA LYS A 298 -11.87 15.50 1.60
C LYS A 298 -12.18 15.32 0.12
N THR A 299 -12.09 14.09 -0.38
CA THR A 299 -12.32 13.79 -1.79
C THR A 299 -13.42 12.77 -1.97
N LEU A 300 -14.41 13.10 -2.82
CA LEU A 300 -15.29 12.12 -3.43
C LEU A 300 -14.61 11.59 -4.70
N THR A 301 -14.35 10.29 -4.75
CA THR A 301 -13.85 9.60 -5.94
C THR A 301 -14.97 8.76 -6.56
N ILE A 302 -15.22 8.91 -7.86
CA ILE A 302 -16.15 8.09 -8.63
C ILE A 302 -15.36 7.28 -9.64
N ASP A 303 -15.57 5.97 -9.64
CA ASP A 303 -14.88 5.01 -10.51
C ASP A 303 -15.85 3.90 -10.95
N GLY A 304 -15.42 3.00 -11.82
CA GLY A 304 -16.21 1.88 -12.32
C GLY A 304 -16.58 2.03 -13.78
N THR A 305 -17.46 1.14 -14.25
CA THR A 305 -17.84 1.02 -15.67
C THR A 305 -19.34 1.17 -15.90
N GLY A 306 -20.14 1.26 -14.83
CA GLY A 306 -21.58 1.46 -14.89
C GLY A 306 -21.99 2.88 -15.29
N SER A 307 -23.31 3.11 -15.23
CA SER A 307 -23.92 4.42 -15.46
C SER A 307 -24.44 5.03 -14.16
N LEU A 308 -24.32 6.34 -14.02
CA LEU A 308 -24.80 7.13 -12.89
C LEU A 308 -25.47 8.39 -13.39
N THR A 309 -26.78 8.52 -13.13
CA THR A 309 -27.50 9.79 -13.27
C THR A 309 -27.64 10.45 -11.91
N ALA A 310 -26.96 11.57 -11.70
CA ALA A 310 -27.03 12.39 -10.49
C ALA A 310 -27.79 13.69 -10.77
N THR A 311 -28.94 13.89 -10.11
CA THR A 311 -29.79 15.07 -10.30
C THR A 311 -29.87 15.89 -9.02
N GLY A 312 -29.30 17.09 -9.09
CA GLY A 312 -29.34 18.11 -8.05
C GLY A 312 -30.66 18.83 -7.97
N GLY A 313 -30.85 19.57 -6.87
CA GLY A 313 -31.94 20.51 -6.73
C GLY A 313 -31.70 21.76 -7.57
N HIS A 314 -32.70 22.65 -7.68
CA HIS A 314 -32.59 23.80 -8.56
C HIS A 314 -31.42 24.73 -8.20
N TRP A 315 -31.04 24.83 -6.92
CA TRP A 315 -29.99 25.75 -6.48
C TRP A 315 -28.65 25.08 -6.16
N ALA A 316 -28.63 23.75 -6.16
CA ALA A 316 -27.50 22.93 -5.74
C ALA A 316 -26.75 22.30 -6.92
N ALA A 317 -25.66 21.60 -6.64
CA ALA A 317 -24.95 20.87 -7.68
C ALA A 317 -25.65 19.55 -8.06
N GLY A 318 -25.40 19.00 -9.26
CA GLY A 318 -25.73 17.60 -9.55
C GLY A 318 -24.90 16.65 -8.68
N ILE A 319 -23.58 16.83 -8.77
CA ILE A 319 -22.55 16.23 -7.92
C ILE A 319 -21.69 17.36 -7.35
N GLY A 320 -21.66 17.51 -6.04
CA GLY A 320 -20.84 18.53 -5.38
C GLY A 320 -21.50 19.09 -4.13
N CYS A 321 -21.76 20.39 -4.08
CA CYS A 321 -22.21 21.04 -2.85
C CYS A 321 -23.72 21.37 -2.84
N ALA A 322 -24.27 21.51 -1.63
CA ALA A 322 -25.54 22.16 -1.35
C ALA A 322 -25.44 23.69 -1.49
N ASN A 323 -26.58 24.38 -1.53
CA ASN A 323 -26.72 25.83 -1.64
C ASN A 323 -26.54 26.53 -0.27
N VAL A 324 -26.26 27.83 -0.30
CA VAL A 324 -26.10 28.74 0.87
C VAL A 324 -24.97 28.32 1.81
N ASP A 325 -23.83 29.00 1.69
CA ASP A 325 -22.67 28.88 2.59
C ASP A 325 -22.23 27.43 2.85
N SER A 326 -22.36 26.58 1.82
CA SER A 326 -22.22 25.12 1.93
C SER A 326 -20.98 24.65 1.19
N PRO A 327 -19.80 24.63 1.83
CA PRO A 327 -18.58 24.18 1.18
C PRO A 327 -18.53 22.65 1.10
N CYS A 328 -17.93 22.14 0.04
CA CYS A 328 -17.61 20.73 -0.14
C CYS A 328 -16.17 20.56 -0.64
N GLY A 329 -15.69 19.34 -0.53
CA GLY A 329 -14.33 18.93 -0.88
C GLY A 329 -14.15 18.71 -2.37
N ASP A 330 -13.08 17.99 -2.69
CA ASP A 330 -12.68 17.70 -4.06
C ASP A 330 -13.56 16.61 -4.67
N ILE A 331 -13.66 16.63 -5.98
CA ILE A 331 -14.39 15.63 -6.78
C ILE A 331 -13.42 15.06 -7.81
N THR A 332 -13.25 13.75 -7.79
CA THR A 332 -12.42 13.01 -8.75
C THR A 332 -13.26 11.98 -9.49
N ILE A 333 -13.23 11.99 -10.81
CA ILE A 333 -13.90 11.04 -11.68
C ILE A 333 -12.84 10.27 -12.47
N ASN A 334 -12.75 8.97 -12.24
CA ASN A 334 -11.81 8.08 -12.93
C ASN A 334 -12.47 7.29 -14.07
N GLY A 335 -13.77 7.01 -13.97
CA GLY A 335 -14.44 6.11 -14.90
C GLY A 335 -15.97 6.17 -14.85
N GLY A 336 -16.56 5.37 -15.75
CA GLY A 336 -18.00 5.16 -15.87
C GLY A 336 -18.72 6.19 -16.76
N THR A 337 -20.04 6.05 -16.88
CA THR A 337 -20.90 6.96 -17.63
C THR A 337 -21.70 7.81 -16.67
N ILE A 338 -21.31 9.07 -16.50
CA ILE A 338 -21.86 9.98 -15.50
C ILE A 338 -22.68 11.05 -16.20
N LYS A 339 -23.93 11.18 -15.79
CA LYS A 339 -24.81 12.29 -16.17
C LYS A 339 -25.16 13.09 -14.92
N ALA A 340 -24.58 14.28 -14.79
CA ALA A 340 -24.80 15.16 -13.65
C ALA A 340 -25.62 16.37 -14.09
N THR A 341 -26.80 16.56 -13.49
CA THR A 341 -27.79 17.55 -13.94
C THR A 341 -28.29 18.42 -12.81
N THR A 342 -28.55 19.70 -13.09
CA THR A 342 -29.11 20.63 -12.11
C THR A 342 -29.85 21.84 -12.73
N GLY A 343 -30.40 22.71 -11.89
CA GLY A 343 -30.81 24.08 -12.21
C GLY A 343 -29.63 25.05 -12.23
N LEU A 344 -29.68 26.08 -11.39
CA LEU A 344 -28.74 27.20 -11.26
C LEU A 344 -27.34 26.82 -10.72
N GLY A 345 -27.21 25.67 -10.04
CA GLY A 345 -25.91 25.21 -9.56
C GLY A 345 -25.02 24.67 -10.68
N ALA A 346 -23.86 24.11 -10.32
CA ALA A 346 -23.04 23.38 -11.28
C ALA A 346 -23.53 21.93 -11.46
N GLY A 347 -23.57 21.40 -12.68
CA GLY A 347 -23.79 19.97 -12.92
C GLY A 347 -22.80 19.15 -12.09
N ILE A 348 -21.52 19.50 -12.17
CA ILE A 348 -20.46 19.03 -11.25
C ILE A 348 -19.74 20.23 -10.66
N GLY A 349 -19.76 20.34 -9.33
CA GLY A 349 -19.00 21.36 -8.59
C GLY A 349 -19.82 22.12 -7.55
N SER A 350 -19.72 23.45 -7.52
CA SER A 350 -20.37 24.23 -6.45
C SER A 350 -21.81 24.61 -6.79
N ALA A 351 -22.62 24.79 -5.74
CA ALA A 351 -23.95 25.37 -5.81
C ALA A 351 -23.91 26.91 -5.93
N SER A 352 -25.07 27.55 -5.78
CA SER A 352 -25.21 29.01 -5.70
C SER A 352 -24.89 29.57 -4.30
N ALA A 353 -24.92 30.89 -4.16
CA ALA A 353 -24.93 31.65 -2.90
C ALA A 353 -23.76 31.32 -1.94
N ASN A 354 -22.57 31.84 -2.27
CA ASN A 354 -21.33 31.71 -1.50
C ASN A 354 -20.87 30.26 -1.25
N SER A 355 -21.34 29.29 -2.05
CA SER A 355 -20.95 27.89 -1.91
C SER A 355 -19.58 27.65 -2.57
N SER A 356 -18.77 26.78 -1.96
CA SER A 356 -17.40 26.53 -2.43
C SER A 356 -17.14 25.04 -2.64
N CYS A 357 -16.78 24.64 -3.85
CA CYS A 357 -16.31 23.28 -4.14
C CYS A 357 -14.77 23.24 -4.11
N GLY A 358 -14.20 22.09 -3.77
CA GLY A 358 -12.77 21.82 -3.97
C GLY A 358 -12.40 21.73 -5.45
N ALA A 359 -11.24 21.14 -5.73
CA ALA A 359 -10.81 20.85 -7.09
C ALA A 359 -11.72 19.78 -7.74
N ILE A 360 -11.89 19.89 -9.05
CA ILE A 360 -12.65 18.94 -9.87
C ILE A 360 -11.67 18.30 -10.83
N THR A 361 -11.47 16.98 -10.71
CA THR A 361 -10.54 16.22 -11.55
C THR A 361 -11.29 15.14 -12.33
N ILE A 362 -11.11 15.11 -13.65
CA ILE A 362 -11.67 14.09 -14.54
C ILE A 362 -10.51 13.40 -15.26
N ASN A 363 -10.24 12.16 -14.87
CA ASN A 363 -9.20 11.32 -15.44
C ASN A 363 -9.71 10.43 -16.57
N GLY A 364 -11.01 10.13 -16.60
CA GLY A 364 -11.60 9.19 -17.55
C GLY A 364 -13.12 9.11 -17.47
N GLY A 365 -13.69 8.16 -18.21
CA GLY A 365 -15.14 7.97 -18.31
C GLY A 365 -15.82 8.82 -19.38
N THR A 366 -17.14 8.73 -19.44
CA THR A 366 -18.01 9.61 -20.23
C THR A 366 -18.80 10.47 -19.25
N VAL A 367 -18.56 11.78 -19.25
CA VAL A 367 -19.16 12.73 -18.31
C VAL A 367 -20.03 13.72 -19.09
N ASP A 368 -21.33 13.74 -18.81
CA ASP A 368 -22.29 14.73 -19.30
C ASP A 368 -22.78 15.57 -18.12
N ALA A 369 -22.21 16.75 -17.96
CA ALA A 369 -22.52 17.67 -16.89
C ALA A 369 -23.29 18.87 -17.46
N SER A 370 -24.56 19.01 -17.09
CA SER A 370 -25.44 20.04 -17.64
C SER A 370 -26.23 20.75 -16.56
N ALA A 371 -26.43 22.04 -16.76
CA ALA A 371 -27.21 22.88 -15.89
C ALA A 371 -28.27 23.64 -16.69
N SER A 372 -29.37 23.96 -16.01
CA SER A 372 -30.50 24.71 -16.56
C SER A 372 -30.71 26.03 -15.84
N SER A 373 -31.36 27.02 -16.46
CA SER A 373 -31.53 28.36 -15.88
C SER A 373 -30.19 29.05 -15.52
N ASP A 374 -29.23 29.13 -16.43
CA ASP A 374 -27.93 29.84 -16.24
C ASP A 374 -26.90 29.14 -15.33
N GLY A 375 -27.15 27.93 -14.87
CA GLY A 375 -26.14 27.19 -14.11
C GLY A 375 -24.93 26.79 -14.95
N VAL A 376 -23.95 26.14 -14.34
CA VAL A 376 -22.68 25.77 -14.99
C VAL A 376 -22.63 24.27 -15.28
N GLY A 377 -22.04 23.84 -16.39
CA GLY A 377 -21.82 22.42 -16.62
C GLY A 377 -20.88 21.83 -15.57
N ILE A 378 -19.60 22.26 -15.61
CA ILE A 378 -18.56 21.86 -14.66
C ILE A 378 -17.90 23.11 -14.08
N GLY A 379 -17.90 23.24 -12.75
CA GLY A 379 -17.21 24.34 -12.06
C GLY A 379 -18.04 24.93 -10.95
N CYS A 380 -18.22 26.26 -10.93
CA CYS A 380 -18.84 26.92 -9.79
C CYS A 380 -20.14 27.63 -10.19
N GLY A 381 -21.17 27.52 -9.35
CA GLY A 381 -22.46 28.17 -9.54
C GLY A 381 -22.43 29.70 -9.43
N GLU A 382 -23.55 30.32 -9.11
CA GLU A 382 -23.70 31.78 -9.09
C GLU A 382 -23.63 32.43 -7.71
N SER A 383 -23.44 33.76 -7.69
CA SER A 383 -23.53 34.62 -6.50
C SER A 383 -22.41 34.36 -5.49
N ASN A 384 -21.20 34.83 -5.84
CA ASN A 384 -19.95 34.69 -5.10
C ASN A 384 -19.53 33.22 -4.83
N SER A 385 -19.95 32.30 -5.68
CA SER A 385 -19.58 30.88 -5.54
C SER A 385 -18.17 30.62 -6.04
N LEU A 386 -17.51 29.66 -5.41
CA LEU A 386 -16.11 29.33 -5.66
C LEU A 386 -15.96 27.86 -6.04
N CYS A 387 -14.96 27.57 -6.86
CA CYS A 387 -14.50 26.22 -7.07
C CYS A 387 -13.00 26.21 -7.27
N GLY A 388 -12.37 25.10 -6.85
CA GLY A 388 -10.94 24.88 -7.08
C GLY A 388 -10.60 24.74 -8.56
N ASN A 389 -9.41 24.20 -8.82
CA ASN A 389 -8.98 23.95 -10.19
C ASN A 389 -9.87 22.89 -10.85
N ILE A 390 -10.11 23.06 -12.14
CA ILE A 390 -10.75 22.06 -13.00
C ILE A 390 -9.65 21.41 -13.82
N ILE A 391 -9.45 20.11 -13.65
CA ILE A 391 -8.39 19.33 -14.31
C ILE A 391 -9.06 18.21 -15.10
N ILE A 392 -8.86 18.21 -16.42
CA ILE A 392 -9.36 17.16 -17.31
C ILE A 392 -8.16 16.54 -18.01
N SER A 393 -7.81 15.32 -17.62
CA SER A 393 -6.67 14.57 -18.16
C SER A 393 -7.08 13.43 -19.09
N GLY A 394 -8.38 13.10 -19.17
CA GLY A 394 -8.90 12.06 -20.06
C GLY A 394 -10.43 11.98 -20.09
N GLY A 395 -10.94 11.01 -20.86
CA GLY A 395 -12.38 10.74 -21.00
C GLY A 395 -13.07 11.52 -22.12
N ILE A 396 -14.40 11.37 -22.20
CA ILE A 396 -15.29 12.14 -23.06
C ILE A 396 -16.11 13.04 -22.14
N VAL A 397 -15.86 14.35 -22.19
CA VAL A 397 -16.47 15.34 -21.30
C VAL A 397 -17.35 16.26 -22.11
N LYS A 398 -18.64 16.27 -21.81
CA LYS A 398 -19.60 17.25 -22.29
C LYS A 398 -20.05 18.11 -21.12
N ALA A 399 -19.92 19.42 -21.27
CA ALA A 399 -20.29 20.37 -20.24
C ALA A 399 -21.10 21.52 -20.84
N SER A 400 -22.31 21.75 -20.34
CA SER A 400 -23.20 22.76 -20.94
C SER A 400 -23.97 23.60 -19.94
N SER A 401 -24.03 24.90 -20.21
CA SER A 401 -24.99 25.85 -19.64
C SER A 401 -26.04 26.23 -20.67
N ASP A 402 -27.31 26.28 -20.28
CA ASP A 402 -28.41 26.81 -21.11
C ASP A 402 -28.62 28.33 -20.96
N GLY A 403 -27.77 29.00 -20.17
CA GLY A 403 -27.85 30.43 -19.93
C GLY A 403 -26.48 31.06 -19.78
N ASP A 404 -26.31 31.96 -18.81
CA ASP A 404 -25.13 32.84 -18.71
C ASP A 404 -23.91 32.24 -18.01
N GLY A 405 -24.02 31.01 -17.52
CA GLY A 405 -22.89 30.27 -16.96
C GLY A 405 -21.93 29.77 -18.03
N ALA A 406 -20.67 29.54 -17.66
CA ALA A 406 -19.76 28.83 -18.54
C ALA A 406 -20.18 27.36 -18.73
N GLY A 407 -19.79 26.76 -19.85
CA GLY A 407 -19.85 25.29 -19.98
C GLY A 407 -18.91 24.64 -18.95
N ILE A 408 -17.64 25.04 -18.98
CA ILE A 408 -16.62 24.68 -17.98
C ILE A 408 -16.04 25.96 -17.40
N GLY A 409 -16.14 26.15 -16.08
CA GLY A 409 -15.52 27.26 -15.37
C GLY A 409 -16.46 27.94 -14.38
N SER A 410 -16.58 29.26 -14.40
CA SER A 410 -17.39 29.99 -13.42
C SER A 410 -18.79 30.33 -13.90
N GLY A 411 -19.71 30.44 -12.95
CA GLY A 411 -21.09 30.88 -13.16
C GLY A 411 -21.17 32.40 -13.26
N LYS A 412 -22.13 33.01 -12.57
CA LYS A 412 -22.40 34.44 -12.65
C LYS A 412 -22.31 35.18 -11.31
N LYS A 413 -22.25 36.52 -11.36
CA LYS A 413 -22.28 37.43 -10.19
C LYS A 413 -21.13 37.18 -9.20
N ASN A 414 -19.94 37.63 -9.57
CA ASN A 414 -18.70 37.56 -8.79
C ASN A 414 -18.24 36.15 -8.40
N SER A 415 -18.70 35.12 -9.11
CA SER A 415 -18.18 33.77 -8.93
C SER A 415 -16.75 33.64 -9.47
N LEU A 416 -15.94 32.78 -8.87
CA LEU A 416 -14.55 32.57 -9.26
C LEU A 416 -14.22 31.08 -9.35
N CYS A 417 -13.79 30.67 -10.54
CA CYS A 417 -13.20 29.36 -10.75
C CYS A 417 -11.67 29.47 -10.63
N GLY A 418 -11.03 28.40 -10.13
CA GLY A 418 -9.58 28.25 -10.19
C GLY A 418 -9.05 28.12 -11.61
N ASN A 419 -7.90 27.47 -11.76
CA ASN A 419 -7.31 27.23 -13.06
C ASN A 419 -8.05 26.11 -13.79
N ILE A 420 -8.21 26.24 -15.10
CA ILE A 420 -8.78 25.24 -15.98
C ILE A 420 -7.64 24.61 -16.79
N ILE A 421 -7.36 23.34 -16.53
CA ILE A 421 -6.27 22.59 -17.15
C ILE A 421 -6.86 21.40 -17.90
N ILE A 422 -6.67 21.37 -19.21
CA ILE A 422 -7.18 20.32 -20.08
C ILE A 422 -6.01 19.71 -20.84
N SER A 423 -5.62 18.49 -20.47
CA SER A 423 -4.42 17.83 -20.98
C SER A 423 -4.69 16.53 -21.73
N GLY A 424 -5.95 16.09 -21.83
CA GLY A 424 -6.30 14.85 -22.52
C GLY A 424 -7.81 14.69 -22.72
N GLY A 425 -8.19 13.66 -23.48
CA GLY A 425 -9.59 13.32 -23.77
C GLY A 425 -10.25 14.14 -24.88
N THR A 426 -11.58 14.05 -24.94
CA THR A 426 -12.45 14.81 -25.86
C THR A 426 -13.37 15.68 -25.04
N VAL A 427 -13.32 17.00 -25.23
CA VAL A 427 -14.10 17.98 -24.46
C VAL A 427 -15.03 18.77 -25.38
N ASP A 428 -16.34 18.77 -25.10
CA ASP A 428 -17.34 19.63 -25.73
C ASP A 428 -18.00 20.51 -24.66
N ALA A 429 -17.61 21.78 -24.62
CA ALA A 429 -18.06 22.74 -23.64
C ALA A 429 -18.90 23.83 -24.32
N SER A 430 -20.07 24.13 -23.77
CA SER A 430 -20.99 25.09 -24.40
C SER A 430 -21.73 25.99 -23.40
N SER A 431 -21.95 27.23 -23.81
CA SER A 431 -22.84 28.17 -23.13
C SER A 431 -23.85 28.71 -24.13
N ALA A 432 -25.13 28.72 -23.76
CA ALA A 432 -26.20 29.23 -24.62
C ALA A 432 -26.49 30.73 -24.42
N GLY A 433 -25.99 31.34 -23.34
CA GLY A 433 -26.13 32.76 -23.04
C GLY A 433 -24.80 33.51 -23.12
N GLU A 434 -24.55 34.36 -22.14
CA GLU A 434 -23.42 35.30 -22.08
C GLU A 434 -22.12 34.70 -21.50
N GLY A 435 -22.09 33.39 -21.25
CA GLY A 435 -20.92 32.70 -20.76
C GLY A 435 -19.98 32.21 -21.86
N ALA A 436 -18.74 31.93 -21.46
CA ALA A 436 -17.80 31.22 -22.31
C ALA A 436 -18.17 29.72 -22.43
N GLY A 437 -17.73 29.06 -23.50
CA GLY A 437 -17.72 27.60 -23.53
C GLY A 437 -16.81 27.07 -22.42
N ILE A 438 -15.58 27.59 -22.36
CA ILE A 438 -14.58 27.30 -21.32
C ILE A 438 -14.04 28.63 -20.76
N GLY A 439 -14.22 28.90 -19.47
CA GLY A 439 -13.72 30.11 -18.82
C GLY A 439 -14.76 30.74 -17.89
N SER A 440 -15.03 32.04 -18.01
CA SER A 440 -15.98 32.72 -17.13
C SER A 440 -17.39 32.80 -17.72
N GLY A 441 -18.39 32.79 -16.85
CA GLY A 441 -19.76 33.22 -17.15
C GLY A 441 -19.90 34.76 -17.13
N PHE A 442 -21.14 35.23 -16.99
CA PHE A 442 -21.48 36.64 -16.88
C PHE A 442 -21.04 37.27 -15.55
N GLN A 443 -20.29 38.38 -15.59
CA GLN A 443 -19.82 39.06 -14.38
C GLN A 443 -19.11 38.11 -13.40
N SER A 444 -18.22 37.29 -13.90
CA SER A 444 -17.44 36.34 -13.10
C SER A 444 -16.00 36.29 -13.58
N ALA A 445 -15.19 35.44 -12.95
CA ALA A 445 -13.79 35.28 -13.29
C ALA A 445 -13.32 33.82 -13.23
N PHE A 446 -12.16 33.56 -13.84
CA PHE A 446 -11.41 32.33 -13.72
C PHE A 446 -9.93 32.63 -13.41
N GLY A 447 -9.17 31.61 -12.99
CA GLY A 447 -7.72 31.70 -12.80
C GLY A 447 -6.98 31.83 -14.13
N SER A 448 -6.37 30.74 -14.59
CA SER A 448 -5.77 30.60 -15.93
C SER A 448 -6.44 29.49 -16.74
N ILE A 449 -6.25 29.47 -18.06
CA ILE A 449 -6.67 28.36 -18.92
C ILE A 449 -5.44 27.77 -19.59
N THR A 450 -5.26 26.45 -19.50
CA THR A 450 -4.19 25.73 -20.16
C THR A 450 -4.75 24.51 -20.89
N ILE A 451 -4.58 24.47 -22.21
CA ILE A 451 -4.94 23.34 -23.06
C ILE A 451 -3.65 22.82 -23.71
N THR A 452 -3.25 21.60 -23.39
CA THR A 452 -1.98 21.02 -23.90
C THR A 452 -2.18 20.32 -25.25
N SER A 453 -1.07 19.99 -25.91
CA SER A 453 -1.05 19.34 -27.23
C SER A 453 -1.55 17.90 -27.22
N ASP A 454 -1.57 17.25 -26.06
CA ASP A 454 -1.84 15.82 -25.95
C ASP A 454 -3.35 15.53 -25.94
N ILE A 455 -4.19 16.56 -26.05
CA ILE A 455 -5.64 16.46 -26.11
C ILE A 455 -6.16 15.94 -27.46
N THR A 456 -7.19 15.09 -27.43
CA THR A 456 -7.80 14.54 -28.65
C THR A 456 -8.62 15.61 -29.37
N GLN A 457 -9.49 16.30 -28.64
CA GLN A 457 -10.32 17.37 -29.20
C GLN A 457 -10.82 18.30 -28.10
N VAL A 458 -10.83 19.61 -28.39
CA VAL A 458 -11.60 20.59 -27.64
C VAL A 458 -12.55 21.33 -28.56
N LYS A 459 -13.83 21.29 -28.22
CA LYS A 459 -14.87 22.11 -28.83
C LYS A 459 -15.44 23.01 -27.77
N ALA A 460 -15.41 24.32 -28.04
CA ALA A 460 -15.93 25.32 -27.15
C ALA A 460 -16.90 26.21 -27.92
N THR A 461 -18.12 26.36 -27.42
CA THR A 461 -19.19 27.09 -28.11
C THR A 461 -19.83 28.12 -27.19
N THR A 462 -20.08 29.31 -27.70
CA THR A 462 -20.95 30.31 -27.07
C THR A 462 -21.92 30.85 -28.11
N ASN A 463 -23.15 31.15 -27.70
CA ASN A 463 -24.16 31.79 -28.54
C ASN A 463 -24.19 33.31 -28.39
N SER A 464 -23.39 33.89 -27.49
CA SER A 464 -23.26 35.34 -27.34
C SER A 464 -22.20 35.92 -28.27
N ASN A 465 -22.44 37.14 -28.74
CA ASN A 465 -21.45 37.93 -29.50
C ASN A 465 -20.47 38.70 -28.59
N PHE A 466 -20.70 38.66 -27.28
CA PHE A 466 -19.93 39.41 -26.27
C PHE A 466 -19.07 38.50 -25.38
N ALA A 467 -19.26 37.19 -25.50
CA ALA A 467 -18.50 36.18 -24.77
C ALA A 467 -17.51 35.47 -25.71
N TRP A 468 -16.42 34.98 -25.14
CA TRP A 468 -15.42 34.21 -25.88
C TRP A 468 -15.74 32.73 -25.79
N PRO A 469 -15.62 31.94 -26.87
CA PRO A 469 -15.76 30.50 -26.76
C PRO A 469 -14.80 29.88 -25.73
N ILE A 470 -13.56 30.38 -25.66
CA ILE A 470 -12.58 30.06 -24.62
C ILE A 470 -12.05 31.37 -24.03
N GLY A 471 -12.16 31.54 -22.71
CA GLY A 471 -11.70 32.71 -21.97
C GLY A 471 -12.85 33.47 -21.31
N LYS A 472 -12.94 34.77 -21.60
CA LYS A 472 -13.84 35.68 -20.87
C LYS A 472 -15.28 35.62 -21.36
N GLY A 473 -16.20 35.62 -20.42
CA GLY A 473 -17.63 35.85 -20.63
C GLY A 473 -17.94 37.34 -20.61
N THR A 474 -19.21 37.71 -20.80
CA THR A 474 -19.60 39.13 -20.78
C THR A 474 -19.34 39.76 -19.41
N MET A 475 -18.81 40.99 -19.40
CA MET A 475 -18.52 41.77 -18.19
C MET A 475 -17.64 41.03 -17.17
N ASP A 476 -16.69 40.21 -17.65
CA ASP A 476 -15.66 39.56 -16.82
C ASP A 476 -15.09 40.53 -15.77
N THR A 477 -15.17 40.13 -14.50
CA THR A 477 -14.96 41.06 -13.38
C THR A 477 -13.52 41.17 -12.93
N ASN A 478 -12.60 40.25 -13.32
CA ASN A 478 -11.15 40.30 -13.04
C ASN A 478 -10.41 38.98 -13.43
N SER A 479 -10.69 38.32 -14.55
CA SER A 479 -9.83 37.21 -14.99
C SER A 479 -8.47 37.75 -15.45
N THR A 480 -7.39 37.38 -14.75
CA THR A 480 -6.03 37.89 -15.01
C THR A 480 -5.02 36.81 -15.40
N GLY A 481 -5.38 35.52 -15.33
CA GLY A 481 -4.44 34.45 -15.69
C GLY A 481 -4.32 34.25 -17.20
N ASP A 482 -3.18 33.69 -17.58
CA ASP A 482 -2.87 33.43 -18.99
C ASP A 482 -3.81 32.40 -19.61
N ILE A 483 -4.05 32.55 -20.91
CA ILE A 483 -4.69 31.52 -21.73
C ILE A 483 -3.60 30.93 -22.63
N ILE A 484 -3.30 29.65 -22.43
CA ILE A 484 -2.27 28.91 -23.15
C ILE A 484 -2.93 27.75 -23.90
N ILE A 485 -2.78 27.72 -25.22
CA ILE A 485 -3.28 26.64 -26.08
C ILE A 485 -2.10 26.13 -26.91
N GLY A 486 -1.64 24.92 -26.59
CA GLY A 486 -0.52 24.29 -27.28
C GLY A 486 -0.99 23.25 -28.29
N GLY A 487 -0.79 23.47 -29.60
CA GLY A 487 -0.89 22.45 -30.65
C GLY A 487 -2.19 21.64 -30.77
N ALA A 488 -3.26 22.04 -30.07
CA ALA A 488 -4.53 21.33 -30.01
C ALA A 488 -5.49 21.77 -31.14
N THR A 489 -6.34 20.85 -31.61
CA THR A 489 -7.46 21.22 -32.50
C THR A 489 -8.59 21.81 -31.67
N VAL A 490 -8.76 23.13 -31.74
CA VAL A 490 -9.85 23.88 -31.11
C VAL A 490 -10.87 24.30 -32.18
N THR A 491 -12.14 23.94 -31.99
CA THR A 491 -13.24 24.37 -32.86
C THR A 491 -14.19 25.29 -32.11
N SER A 492 -14.61 26.39 -32.74
CA SER A 492 -15.52 27.37 -32.15
C SER A 492 -16.43 28.01 -33.20
N LYS A 493 -17.64 28.40 -32.80
CA LYS A 493 -18.72 28.85 -33.71
C LYS A 493 -18.72 30.37 -33.99
N SER A 494 -18.03 31.19 -33.18
CA SER A 494 -18.40 32.61 -33.07
C SER A 494 -17.23 33.60 -32.93
N TRP A 495 -15.96 33.17 -33.05
CA TRP A 495 -14.81 34.07 -32.82
C TRP A 495 -14.03 34.38 -34.09
N ASP A 496 -13.89 35.67 -34.41
CA ASP A 496 -13.19 36.19 -35.61
C ASP A 496 -11.68 36.39 -35.42
N GLY A 497 -11.15 36.07 -34.23
CA GLY A 497 -9.72 36.17 -33.93
C GLY A 497 -9.23 37.57 -33.53
N THR A 498 -10.11 38.58 -33.42
CA THR A 498 -9.70 39.95 -33.10
C THR A 498 -9.89 40.33 -31.63
N GLY A 499 -9.02 41.21 -31.10
CA GLY A 499 -9.24 41.91 -29.82
C GLY A 499 -8.60 41.33 -28.55
N GLN A 500 -7.71 40.33 -28.62
CA GLN A 500 -7.08 39.77 -27.43
C GLN A 500 -5.78 40.49 -27.01
N THR A 501 -5.66 40.79 -25.72
CA THR A 501 -4.38 41.01 -25.04
C THR A 501 -4.17 39.84 -24.07
N GLY A 502 -3.01 39.17 -24.09
CA GLY A 502 -2.67 38.08 -23.15
C GLY A 502 -2.93 36.62 -23.59
N LEU A 503 -3.44 36.35 -24.81
CA LEU A 503 -3.45 34.99 -25.35
C LEU A 503 -2.05 34.61 -25.85
N THR A 504 -1.46 33.56 -25.27
CA THR A 504 -0.19 33.01 -25.76
C THR A 504 -0.43 31.68 -26.46
N LEU A 505 -0.32 31.68 -27.79
CA LEU A 505 -0.35 30.47 -28.62
C LEU A 505 1.07 29.91 -28.73
N THR A 506 1.40 28.84 -28.00
CA THR A 506 2.71 28.19 -28.10
C THR A 506 2.63 26.86 -28.85
N GLY A 507 3.07 26.82 -30.11
CA GLY A 507 3.25 25.56 -30.85
C GLY A 507 3.45 25.76 -32.35
N ALA A 508 4.48 25.12 -32.92
CA ALA A 508 4.81 25.15 -34.35
C ALA A 508 3.91 24.25 -35.24
N GLY A 509 2.81 23.73 -34.69
CA GLY A 509 1.75 23.04 -35.43
C GLY A 509 0.63 24.02 -35.75
N THR A 510 0.05 23.94 -36.94
CA THR A 510 -1.07 24.78 -37.36
C THR A 510 -2.22 24.72 -36.35
N ASN A 511 -2.37 25.74 -35.50
CA ASN A 511 -3.58 25.96 -34.72
C ASN A 511 -4.70 26.33 -35.70
N THR A 512 -5.33 25.32 -36.31
CA THR A 512 -6.47 25.53 -37.21
C THR A 512 -7.72 25.79 -36.39
N TRP A 513 -7.98 27.06 -36.09
CA TRP A 513 -9.32 27.50 -35.71
C TRP A 513 -10.23 27.29 -36.91
N LYS A 514 -10.98 26.18 -36.92
CA LYS A 514 -12.08 26.02 -37.88
C LYS A 514 -13.29 26.75 -37.30
N LEU A 515 -13.57 27.94 -37.83
CA LEU A 515 -14.92 28.49 -37.81
C LEU A 515 -15.79 27.56 -38.67
N ASN A 516 -16.87 27.05 -38.09
CA ASN A 516 -17.93 26.38 -38.84
C ASN A 516 -19.09 27.35 -39.05
#